data_AF-A0A6J5UR50-F1
#
_entry.id   AF-A0A6J5UR50-F1
#
_cell.length_a   1.000
_cell.length_b   1.000
_cell.length_c   1.000
_cell.angle_alpha   90.00
_cell.angle_beta   90.00
_cell.angle_gamma   90.00
#
_symmetry.space_group_name_H-M   'P 1'
#
loop_
_entity.id
_entity.type
_entity.pdbx_description
1 polymer ?
#
loop_
_entity_poly.entity_id
_entity_poly.type
_entity_poly.pdbx_seq_one_letter_code
_entity_poly.pdbx_strand_id
1 'polypeptide(L)'
;MASIFPQFLSTPNPHPLNHLLPTQTTTNPPQLSTHRPHRKHLSLTTCTPPNSTQPDFPSPDSETTTSAETFPIEKRRKSEITRDRRRSETGIVKPEPPNFEIGWKRTKEIKLEKPIGYVIADFLEKLESLMGKEFGSADLLVKVAEIVAERAREEAEVLRDEGKVEDRMVTELFRVLKLIEMDMVMIKAAVKEETLNERLEQAKARCRQAILVALSF
;
A
#
# COMPACT_ATOMS: atom_id res chain seq x y z
N MET A 1 42.86 13.02 61.04
CA MET A 1 41.63 13.15 61.88
C MET A 1 41.12 14.57 61.73
N ALA A 2 39.87 14.71 61.24
CA ALA A 2 39.03 15.93 61.23
C ALA A 2 39.56 17.13 60.41
N SER A 3 38.76 18.07 59.90
CA SER A 3 37.34 18.22 59.57
C SER A 3 37.23 19.70 59.20
N ILE A 4 36.90 20.05 57.95
CA ILE A 4 36.54 21.43 57.61
C ILE A 4 35.32 21.40 56.70
N PHE A 5 34.17 21.71 57.29
CA PHE A 5 33.03 22.33 56.61
C PHE A 5 33.30 23.84 56.49
N PRO A 6 32.75 24.49 55.45
CA PRO A 6 31.57 25.28 55.75
C PRO A 6 30.42 25.06 54.77
N GLN A 7 29.23 25.23 55.34
CA GLN A 7 27.91 25.20 54.73
C GLN A 7 27.73 26.42 53.82
N PHE A 8 27.15 26.22 52.63
CA PHE A 8 26.35 27.25 51.97
C PHE A 8 24.97 26.69 51.66
N LEU A 9 23.99 27.31 52.32
CA LEU A 9 22.56 27.12 52.15
C LEU A 9 22.11 27.89 50.92
N SER A 10 21.47 27.23 49.97
CA SER A 10 20.58 27.86 49.00
C SER A 10 19.26 27.09 48.96
N THR A 11 18.21 27.84 49.27
CA THR A 11 16.83 27.44 49.53
C THR A 11 16.09 26.90 48.29
N PRO A 12 15.07 26.04 48.49
CA PRO A 12 14.07 25.75 47.46
C PRO A 12 13.04 26.89 47.44
N ASN A 13 12.50 27.26 46.27
CA ASN A 13 11.26 28.02 46.26
C ASN A 13 10.27 27.45 45.23
N PRO A 14 9.02 27.15 45.65
CA PRO A 14 7.99 26.54 44.83
C PRO A 14 7.14 27.61 44.11
N HIS A 15 6.36 27.12 43.14
CA HIS A 15 5.34 27.84 42.37
C HIS A 15 4.37 28.69 43.23
N PRO A 16 3.70 29.66 42.60
CA PRO A 16 2.24 29.51 42.55
C PRO A 16 1.58 29.84 41.20
N LEU A 17 0.42 29.18 41.04
CA LEU A 17 -0.58 29.17 39.99
C LEU A 17 -1.42 30.47 39.88
N ASN A 18 -2.06 30.58 38.71
CA ASN A 18 -3.40 31.14 38.39
C ASN A 18 -3.60 32.65 38.20
N HIS A 19 -4.06 33.03 36.99
CA HIS A 19 -5.44 33.48 36.70
C HIS A 19 -5.58 33.70 35.18
N LEU A 20 -6.36 32.88 34.46
CA LEU A 20 -7.75 33.16 34.07
C LEU A 20 -7.93 34.46 33.26
N LEU A 21 -8.07 34.32 31.93
CA LEU A 21 -8.87 35.24 31.12
C LEU A 21 -9.68 34.42 30.09
N PRO A 22 -11.04 34.49 30.12
CA PRO A 22 -11.90 33.86 29.12
C PRO A 22 -12.23 34.85 28.00
N THR A 23 -11.88 34.50 26.76
CA THR A 23 -12.34 35.24 25.57
C THR A 23 -13.78 34.85 25.26
N GLN A 24 -14.68 35.82 25.38
CA GLN A 24 -16.07 35.70 24.94
C GLN A 24 -16.14 35.89 23.42
N THR A 25 -16.70 34.91 22.71
CA THR A 25 -17.35 35.11 21.42
C THR A 25 -18.68 34.37 21.43
N THR A 26 -19.74 35.13 21.17
CA THR A 26 -21.15 34.74 21.23
C THR A 26 -21.67 34.51 19.80
N THR A 27 -22.63 33.57 19.67
CA THR A 27 -23.66 33.39 18.61
C THR A 27 -23.15 33.07 17.19
N ASN A 28 -23.56 32.03 16.44
CA ASN A 28 -24.74 31.16 16.38
C ASN A 28 -24.39 29.88 15.55
N PRO A 29 -25.22 28.82 15.58
CA PRO A 29 -24.97 27.56 14.87
C PRO A 29 -25.63 27.49 13.48
N PRO A 30 -25.07 26.71 12.52
CA PRO A 30 -25.86 26.08 11.48
C PRO A 30 -25.94 24.57 11.71
N GLN A 31 -27.16 24.11 11.97
CA GLN A 31 -27.55 22.71 11.84
C GLN A 31 -27.42 22.29 10.37
N LEU A 32 -26.55 21.32 10.08
CA LEU A 32 -26.66 20.52 8.86
C LEU A 32 -26.80 19.05 9.25
N SER A 33 -28.07 18.67 9.37
CA SER A 33 -28.58 17.31 9.32
C SER A 33 -28.03 16.61 8.08
N THR A 34 -27.08 15.70 8.28
CA THR A 34 -26.76 14.69 7.26
C THR A 34 -27.49 13.42 7.62
N HIS A 35 -28.60 13.27 6.91
CA HIS A 35 -29.47 12.12 6.86
C HIS A 35 -28.65 10.83 6.67
N ARG A 36 -28.77 9.93 7.65
CA ARG A 36 -28.22 8.57 7.63
C ARG A 36 -29.15 7.71 6.76
N PRO A 37 -28.75 7.19 5.59
CA PRO A 37 -29.60 6.24 4.89
C PRO A 37 -29.48 4.85 5.51
N HIS A 38 -30.66 4.31 5.77
CA HIS A 38 -30.98 3.00 6.30
C HIS A 38 -30.18 1.82 5.71
N ARG A 39 -29.61 1.04 6.64
CA ARG A 39 -29.82 -0.41 6.83
C ARG A 39 -30.39 -1.14 5.59
N LYS A 40 -29.51 -1.74 4.79
CA LYS A 40 -29.88 -2.88 3.93
C LYS A 40 -29.31 -4.15 4.53
N HIS A 41 -30.25 -5.01 4.90
CA HIS A 41 -30.06 -6.33 5.48
C HIS A 41 -29.45 -7.24 4.40
N LEU A 42 -28.15 -7.55 4.50
CA LEU A 42 -27.57 -8.67 3.76
C LEU A 42 -27.85 -9.92 4.58
N SER A 43 -28.93 -10.62 4.20
CA SER A 43 -29.27 -11.90 4.79
C SER A 43 -28.25 -12.96 4.37
N LEU A 44 -27.61 -13.54 5.36
CA LEU A 44 -26.74 -14.70 5.28
C LEU A 44 -27.59 -15.92 4.91
N THR A 45 -27.42 -16.47 3.72
CA THR A 45 -28.10 -17.71 3.32
C THR A 45 -27.23 -18.89 3.74
N THR A 46 -27.69 -19.61 4.77
CA THR A 46 -27.16 -20.88 5.26
C THR A 46 -27.23 -21.97 4.21
N CYS A 47 -26.13 -22.74 4.08
CA CYS A 47 -26.04 -23.94 3.27
C CYS A 47 -26.63 -25.15 4.00
N THR A 48 -27.58 -25.85 3.36
CA THR A 48 -28.01 -27.22 3.72
C THR A 48 -28.36 -27.96 2.43
N PRO A 49 -27.76 -29.14 2.15
CA PRO A 49 -28.23 -30.09 1.14
C PRO A 49 -29.06 -31.20 1.82
N PRO A 50 -29.60 -32.22 1.13
CA PRO A 50 -30.11 -32.31 -0.26
C PRO A 50 -31.56 -32.85 -0.32
N ASN A 51 -32.28 -32.66 -1.43
CA ASN A 51 -32.95 -33.77 -2.15
C ASN A 51 -33.75 -33.30 -3.37
N SER A 52 -33.46 -33.96 -4.49
CA SER A 52 -34.34 -34.38 -5.59
C SER A 52 -35.50 -33.46 -5.97
N THR A 53 -35.41 -32.83 -7.15
CA THR A 53 -36.14 -33.27 -8.37
C THR A 53 -35.69 -32.37 -9.55
N GLN A 54 -35.20 -33.02 -10.60
CA GLN A 54 -34.64 -32.47 -11.84
C GLN A 54 -35.74 -31.95 -12.77
N PRO A 55 -35.48 -30.85 -13.53
CA PRO A 55 -36.08 -30.69 -14.85
C PRO A 55 -35.00 -30.59 -15.93
N ASP A 56 -35.12 -31.50 -16.89
CA ASP A 56 -34.30 -31.65 -18.09
C ASP A 56 -34.41 -30.44 -19.04
N PHE A 57 -33.26 -29.90 -19.44
CA PHE A 57 -33.13 -29.06 -20.64
C PHE A 57 -32.16 -29.78 -21.60
N PRO A 58 -32.55 -30.02 -22.87
CA PRO A 58 -31.79 -30.91 -23.75
C PRO A 58 -30.57 -30.18 -24.37
N SER A 59 -29.46 -30.91 -24.42
CA SER A 59 -28.24 -30.55 -25.15
C SER A 59 -28.44 -30.75 -26.67
N PRO A 60 -27.83 -29.92 -27.54
CA PRO A 60 -27.88 -30.16 -28.97
C PRO A 60 -26.73 -31.09 -29.38
N ASP A 61 -27.04 -32.39 -29.51
CA ASP A 61 -26.24 -33.33 -30.27
C ASP A 61 -26.65 -33.31 -31.76
N SER A 62 -25.68 -33.72 -32.58
CA SER A 62 -25.56 -33.62 -34.03
C SER A 62 -26.66 -34.25 -34.92
N GLU A 63 -26.57 -33.89 -36.21
CA GLU A 63 -27.09 -34.59 -37.42
C GLU A 63 -28.53 -34.22 -37.88
N THR A 64 -28.68 -33.39 -38.92
CA THR A 64 -28.81 -33.77 -40.35
C THR A 64 -30.07 -34.58 -40.67
N THR A 65 -31.08 -33.94 -41.28
CA THR A 65 -32.07 -34.50 -42.25
C THR A 65 -33.11 -33.42 -42.59
N THR A 66 -32.93 -32.62 -43.64
CA THR A 66 -33.64 -32.75 -44.94
C THR A 66 -35.13 -33.11 -44.85
N SER A 67 -36.01 -32.12 -45.04
CA SER A 67 -37.28 -32.34 -45.74
C SER A 67 -37.20 -31.65 -47.10
N ALA A 68 -37.27 -32.49 -48.12
CA ALA A 68 -37.28 -32.15 -49.53
C ALA A 68 -38.74 -32.07 -49.97
N GLU A 69 -39.14 -30.95 -50.55
CA GLU A 69 -40.13 -30.82 -51.63
C GLU A 69 -40.65 -29.38 -51.66
N THR A 70 -40.15 -28.58 -52.61
CA THR A 70 -40.82 -27.43 -53.29
C THR A 70 -39.76 -26.56 -53.99
N PHE A 71 -39.29 -27.07 -55.15
CA PHE A 71 -38.77 -26.38 -56.35
C PHE A 71 -37.40 -25.65 -56.34
N PRO A 72 -36.77 -25.42 -57.52
CA PRO A 72 -36.20 -26.42 -58.43
C PRO A 72 -34.68 -26.23 -58.59
N ILE A 73 -33.92 -27.31 -58.39
CA ILE A 73 -32.46 -27.37 -58.53
C ILE A 73 -32.09 -27.47 -60.01
N GLU A 74 -31.66 -26.35 -60.61
CA GLU A 74 -30.92 -26.39 -61.87
C GLU A 74 -29.42 -26.46 -61.56
N LYS A 75 -28.86 -27.65 -61.82
CA LYS A 75 -27.50 -28.09 -61.53
C LYS A 75 -26.44 -27.13 -62.11
N ARG A 76 -25.92 -26.19 -61.31
CA ARG A 76 -24.70 -25.48 -61.70
C ARG A 76 -23.47 -26.32 -61.38
N ARG A 77 -22.85 -26.79 -62.46
CA ARG A 77 -21.62 -27.59 -62.49
C ARG A 77 -20.41 -26.81 -61.97
N LYS A 78 -19.55 -27.57 -61.30
CA LYS A 78 -18.13 -27.42 -60.98
C LYS A 78 -17.39 -26.24 -61.66
N SER A 79 -16.82 -25.38 -60.83
CA SER A 79 -15.53 -24.67 -61.01
C SER A 79 -15.12 -24.30 -62.43
N GLU A 80 -15.44 -23.06 -62.82
CA GLU A 80 -14.68 -22.30 -63.81
C GLU A 80 -14.78 -20.82 -63.42
N ILE A 81 -13.93 -20.39 -62.47
CA ILE A 81 -13.61 -18.97 -62.33
C ILE A 81 -12.25 -18.77 -62.99
N THR A 82 -12.32 -18.23 -64.20
CA THR A 82 -11.22 -17.79 -65.01
C THR A 82 -10.47 -16.65 -64.29
N ARG A 83 -9.15 -16.83 -64.15
CA ARG A 83 -8.24 -15.76 -63.74
C ARG A 83 -8.24 -14.68 -64.81
N ASP A 84 -8.79 -13.51 -64.51
CA ASP A 84 -8.49 -12.31 -65.29
C ASP A 84 -7.20 -11.66 -64.77
N ARG A 85 -6.14 -11.99 -65.49
CA ARG A 85 -4.77 -11.51 -65.34
C ARG A 85 -4.67 -10.13 -66.01
N ARG A 86 -4.38 -9.10 -65.21
CA ARG A 86 -4.01 -7.72 -65.59
C ARG A 86 -5.16 -6.78 -65.99
N ARG A 87 -5.68 -6.08 -64.98
CA ARG A 87 -5.94 -4.64 -65.10
C ARG A 87 -5.19 -3.93 -63.96
N SER A 88 -3.89 -3.80 -64.16
CA SER A 88 -3.08 -2.79 -63.48
C SER A 88 -3.45 -1.40 -64.04
N GLU A 89 -3.13 -0.37 -63.25
CA GLU A 89 -3.16 1.06 -63.61
C GLU A 89 -4.48 1.81 -63.35
N THR A 90 -4.86 1.87 -62.09
CA THR A 90 -5.19 3.16 -61.47
C THR A 90 -5.00 3.00 -59.97
N GLY A 91 -3.97 3.67 -59.45
CA GLY A 91 -3.49 3.53 -58.08
C GLY A 91 -4.54 3.93 -57.06
N ILE A 92 -5.27 2.94 -56.54
CA ILE A 92 -5.85 2.99 -55.20
C ILE A 92 -4.79 2.40 -54.28
N VAL A 93 -3.71 3.16 -54.12
CA VAL A 93 -2.89 3.06 -52.92
C VAL A 93 -3.78 3.70 -51.86
N LYS A 94 -4.49 2.90 -51.05
CA LYS A 94 -4.88 3.40 -49.74
C LYS A 94 -3.57 3.90 -49.13
N PRO A 95 -3.39 5.21 -48.86
CA PRO A 95 -2.23 5.62 -48.11
C PRO A 95 -2.25 4.76 -46.85
N GLU A 96 -1.12 4.12 -46.54
CA GLU A 96 -0.95 3.48 -45.26
C GLU A 96 -1.39 4.51 -44.22
N PRO A 97 -2.39 4.20 -43.36
CA PRO A 97 -2.90 5.18 -42.41
C PRO A 97 -1.68 5.78 -41.71
N PRO A 98 -1.59 7.12 -41.61
CA PRO A 98 -0.41 7.78 -41.07
C PRO A 98 -0.05 7.05 -39.81
N ASN A 99 1.18 6.53 -39.75
CA ASN A 99 1.68 5.83 -38.59
C ASN A 99 1.68 6.85 -37.46
N PHE A 100 0.54 6.97 -36.77
CA PHE A 100 0.47 7.65 -35.51
C PHE A 100 1.38 6.80 -34.66
N GLU A 101 2.57 7.32 -34.39
CA GLU A 101 3.40 6.90 -33.29
C GLU A 101 2.49 6.90 -32.05
N ILE A 102 1.78 5.80 -31.83
CA ILE A 102 0.79 5.67 -30.78
C ILE A 102 1.61 5.62 -29.49
N GLY A 103 1.83 6.82 -28.95
CA GLY A 103 1.76 7.13 -27.53
C GLY A 103 2.82 6.55 -26.59
N TRP A 104 3.80 5.76 -27.02
CA TRP A 104 4.83 5.22 -26.10
C TRP A 104 6.08 6.07 -25.97
N LYS A 105 6.16 7.24 -26.63
CA LYS A 105 7.23 8.24 -26.43
C LYS A 105 7.16 9.00 -25.10
N ARG A 106 6.50 8.44 -24.08
CA ARG A 106 6.62 8.88 -22.68
C ARG A 106 7.59 7.99 -21.91
N THR A 107 8.72 7.61 -22.48
CA THR A 107 9.84 7.17 -21.66
C THR A 107 10.53 8.43 -21.16
N LYS A 108 9.92 9.13 -20.19
CA LYS A 108 10.75 9.92 -19.27
C LYS A 108 11.77 8.93 -18.75
N GLU A 109 13.06 9.24 -18.88
CA GLU A 109 14.11 8.36 -18.38
C GLU A 109 13.80 8.01 -16.93
N ILE A 110 13.45 6.75 -16.70
CA ILE A 110 13.20 6.25 -15.35
C ILE A 110 14.60 6.05 -14.80
N LYS A 111 14.98 6.87 -13.82
CA LYS A 111 16.21 6.65 -13.06
C LYS A 111 16.04 5.31 -12.34
N LEU A 112 16.71 4.27 -12.85
CA LEU A 112 16.73 2.94 -12.24
C LEU A 112 17.72 2.85 -11.07
N GLU A 113 18.48 3.93 -10.85
CA GLU A 113 19.42 4.04 -9.74
C GLU A 113 18.66 4.14 -8.42
N LYS A 114 18.92 3.16 -7.55
CA LYS A 114 18.38 3.13 -6.21
C LYS A 114 19.20 4.09 -5.34
N PRO A 115 18.56 4.86 -4.43
CA PRO A 115 19.28 5.70 -3.48
C PRO A 115 20.15 4.84 -2.56
N ILE A 116 21.18 5.46 -1.95
CA ILE A 116 22.20 4.77 -1.16
C ILE A 116 21.57 3.98 -0.01
N GLY A 117 20.68 4.62 0.77
CA GLY A 117 19.98 3.99 1.89
C GLY A 117 18.75 3.14 1.51
N TYR A 118 18.57 2.76 0.23
CA TYR A 118 17.41 1.98 -0.22
C TYR A 118 17.22 0.66 0.55
N VAL A 119 18.32 -0.04 0.86
CA VAL A 119 18.27 -1.33 1.57
C VAL A 119 17.69 -1.14 2.97
N ILE A 120 18.11 -0.09 3.67
CA ILE A 120 17.59 0.25 5.00
C ILE A 120 16.12 0.67 4.92
N ALA A 121 15.78 1.50 3.93
CA ALA A 121 14.40 1.91 3.68
C ALA A 121 13.47 0.72 3.43
N ASP A 122 13.91 -0.28 2.66
CA ASP A 122 13.13 -1.50 2.37
C ASP A 122 12.87 -2.34 3.63
N PHE A 123 13.86 -2.48 4.53
CA PHE A 123 13.64 -3.14 5.83
C PHE A 123 12.59 -2.41 6.68
N LEU A 124 12.68 -1.09 6.74
CA LEU A 124 11.78 -0.26 7.54
C LEU A 124 10.36 -0.20 6.95
N GLU A 125 10.23 -0.18 5.63
CA GLU A 125 8.95 -0.22 4.91
C GLU A 125 8.23 -1.56 5.15
N LYS A 126 8.98 -2.67 5.14
CA LYS A 126 8.43 -3.98 5.51
C LYS A 126 7.96 -3.99 6.96
N LEU A 127 8.73 -3.41 7.88
CA LEU A 127 8.33 -3.31 9.28
C LEU A 127 7.05 -2.47 9.47
N GLU A 128 6.95 -1.31 8.83
CA GLU A 128 5.72 -0.49 8.83
C GLU A 128 4.53 -1.28 8.28
N SER A 129 4.72 -1.97 7.17
CA SER A 129 3.69 -2.79 6.53
C SER A 129 3.21 -3.93 7.42
N LEU A 130 4.08 -4.50 8.27
CA LEU A 130 3.70 -5.51 9.25
C LEU A 130 2.83 -4.92 10.37
N MET A 131 3.16 -3.72 10.87
CA MET A 131 2.33 -3.01 11.85
C MET A 131 0.95 -2.61 11.30
N GLY A 132 0.84 -2.45 9.98
CA GLY A 132 -0.42 -2.17 9.29
C GLY A 132 -1.35 -3.37 9.15
N LYS A 133 -0.86 -4.58 9.46
CA LYS A 133 -1.59 -5.84 9.32
C LYS A 133 -1.75 -6.48 10.70
N GLU A 134 -2.71 -7.40 10.81
CA GLU A 134 -2.85 -8.24 12.00
C GLU A 134 -1.68 -9.24 12.04
N PHE A 135 -0.56 -8.82 12.65
CA PHE A 135 0.65 -9.63 12.71
C PHE A 135 0.73 -10.40 14.03
N GLY A 136 0.14 -11.61 14.02
CA GLY A 136 0.32 -12.60 15.09
C GLY A 136 0.20 -12.01 16.50
N SER A 137 1.24 -12.20 17.33
CA SER A 137 1.33 -11.65 18.67
C SER A 137 2.22 -10.40 18.72
N ALA A 138 1.93 -9.49 19.67
CA ALA A 138 2.77 -8.31 19.92
C ALA A 138 4.23 -8.69 20.24
N ASP A 139 4.44 -9.81 20.95
CA ASP A 139 5.78 -10.36 21.21
C ASP A 139 6.55 -10.72 19.93
N LEU A 140 5.87 -11.26 18.92
CA LEU A 140 6.48 -11.59 17.65
C LEU A 140 6.85 -10.30 16.88
N LEU A 141 5.96 -9.31 16.88
CA LEU A 141 6.22 -8.01 16.26
C LEU A 141 7.45 -7.32 16.89
N VAL A 142 7.58 -7.36 18.21
CA VAL A 142 8.73 -6.80 18.94
C VAL A 142 10.03 -7.46 18.52
N LYS A 143 10.06 -8.80 18.45
CA LYS A 143 11.24 -9.54 17.99
C LYS A 143 11.61 -9.21 16.55
N VAL A 144 10.62 -9.09 15.67
CA VAL A 144 10.85 -8.70 14.28
C VAL A 144 11.42 -7.28 14.20
N ALA A 145 10.88 -6.35 14.98
CA ALA A 145 11.36 -4.99 15.03
C ALA A 145 12.80 -4.89 15.58
N GLU A 146 13.15 -5.70 16.58
CA GLU A 146 14.52 -5.80 17.12
C GLU A 146 15.50 -6.27 16.04
N ILE A 147 15.18 -7.36 15.33
CA ILE A 147 15.99 -7.88 14.22
C ILE A 147 16.14 -6.85 13.10
N VAL A 148 15.05 -6.18 12.73
CA VAL A 148 15.07 -5.12 11.69
C VAL A 148 15.92 -3.94 12.13
N ALA A 149 15.82 -3.50 13.40
CA ALA A 149 16.60 -2.40 13.93
C ALA A 149 18.10 -2.74 13.98
N GLU A 150 18.45 -3.97 14.38
CA GLU A 150 19.83 -4.47 14.35
C GLU A 150 20.36 -4.50 12.92
N ARG A 151 19.61 -5.09 11.98
CA ARG A 151 20.05 -5.15 10.59
C ARG A 151 20.19 -3.77 9.96
N ALA A 152 19.26 -2.85 10.24
CA ALA A 152 19.34 -1.48 9.76
C ALA A 152 20.57 -0.74 10.31
N ARG A 153 21.01 -1.06 11.54
CA ARG A 153 22.26 -0.53 12.09
C ARG A 153 23.47 -1.05 11.33
N GLU A 154 23.57 -2.37 11.17
CA GLU A 154 24.69 -3.01 10.45
C GLU A 154 24.87 -2.40 9.05
N GLU A 155 23.79 -2.28 8.28
CA GLU A 155 23.85 -1.69 6.93
C GLU A 155 24.27 -0.23 6.95
N ALA A 156 23.82 0.55 7.93
CA ALA A 156 24.22 1.95 8.06
C ALA A 156 25.70 2.09 8.44
N GLU A 157 26.23 1.17 9.27
CA GLU A 157 27.66 1.12 9.60
C GLU A 157 28.50 0.74 8.38
N VAL A 158 28.05 -0.22 7.57
CA VAL A 158 28.72 -0.55 6.30
C VAL A 158 28.80 0.68 5.39
N LEU A 159 27.69 1.42 5.25
CA LEU A 159 27.66 2.64 4.44
C LEU A 159 28.55 3.77 4.99
N ARG A 160 28.66 3.87 6.32
CA ARG A 160 29.56 4.79 7.02
C ARG A 160 31.02 4.42 6.77
N ASP A 161 31.37 3.16 6.94
CA ASP A 161 32.74 2.65 6.82
C ASP A 161 33.22 2.72 5.36
N GLU A 162 32.31 2.59 4.39
CA GLU A 162 32.56 2.84 2.96
C GLU A 162 32.68 4.34 2.62
N GLY A 163 32.38 5.23 3.56
CA GLY A 163 32.42 6.69 3.38
C GLY A 163 31.34 7.24 2.44
N LYS A 164 30.26 6.48 2.22
CA LYS A 164 29.17 6.88 1.32
C LYS A 164 28.16 7.82 1.97
N VAL A 165 28.08 7.80 3.31
CA VAL A 165 27.10 8.55 4.11
C VAL A 165 27.81 9.31 5.21
N GLU A 166 27.36 10.53 5.51
CA GLU A 166 27.89 11.34 6.60
C GLU A 166 27.52 10.76 7.98
N ASP A 167 28.46 10.76 8.92
CA ASP A 167 28.26 10.27 10.31
C ASP A 167 27.04 10.88 11.01
N ARG A 168 26.71 12.14 10.68
CA ARG A 168 25.53 12.83 11.20
C ARG A 168 24.24 12.15 10.79
N MET A 169 24.13 11.76 9.52
CA MET A 169 22.93 11.09 8.98
C MET A 169 22.75 9.70 9.59
N VAL A 170 23.85 8.98 9.81
CA VAL A 170 23.85 7.68 10.49
C VAL A 170 23.40 7.82 11.94
N THR A 171 23.89 8.86 12.64
CA THR A 171 23.50 9.15 14.03
C THR A 171 22.00 9.49 14.13
N GLU A 172 21.46 10.28 13.20
CA GLU A 172 20.04 10.58 13.15
C GLU A 172 19.20 9.33 12.87
N LEU A 173 19.64 8.44 11.97
CA LEU A 173 18.95 7.17 11.76
C LEU A 173 18.92 6.35 13.06
N PHE A 174 20.05 6.23 13.76
CA PHE A 174 20.13 5.46 15.01
C PHE A 174 19.25 6.03 16.11
N ARG A 175 19.14 7.36 16.18
CA ARG A 175 18.21 8.03 17.07
C ARG A 175 16.76 7.63 16.78
N VAL A 176 16.34 7.63 15.53
CA VAL A 176 14.96 7.24 15.17
C VAL A 176 14.72 5.75 15.40
N LEU A 177 15.69 4.88 15.04
CA LEU A 177 15.62 3.44 15.34
C LEU A 177 15.42 3.19 16.85
N LYS A 178 16.11 3.96 17.71
CA LYS A 178 15.94 3.81 19.15
C LYS A 178 14.53 4.16 19.63
N LEU A 179 13.92 5.18 19.03
CA LEU A 179 12.54 5.54 19.32
C LEU A 179 11.56 4.44 18.85
N ILE A 180 11.84 3.76 17.75
CA ILE A 180 11.03 2.63 17.29
C ILE A 180 11.10 1.49 18.31
N GLU A 181 12.30 1.12 18.77
CA GLU A 181 12.48 0.09 19.82
C GLU A 181 11.68 0.43 21.09
N MET A 182 11.69 1.69 21.51
CA MET A 182 10.90 2.14 22.67
C MET A 182 9.40 1.99 22.44
N ASP A 183 8.89 2.32 21.25
CA ASP A 183 7.48 2.11 20.92
C ASP A 183 7.10 0.63 20.95
N MET A 184 8.00 -0.28 20.53
CA MET A 184 7.76 -1.71 20.58
C MET A 184 7.58 -2.20 22.02
N VAL A 185 8.40 -1.69 22.96
CA VAL A 185 8.25 -2.00 24.39
C VAL A 185 6.89 -1.52 24.90
N MET A 186 6.43 -0.34 24.48
CA MET A 186 5.12 0.18 24.85
C MET A 186 3.97 -0.62 24.24
N ILE A 187 4.08 -1.05 22.98
CA ILE A 187 3.13 -1.91 22.29
C ILE A 187 3.01 -3.26 23.00
N LYS A 188 4.14 -3.85 23.40
CA LYS A 188 4.16 -5.10 24.18
C LYS A 188 3.49 -4.96 25.54
N ALA A 189 3.62 -3.81 26.19
CA ALA A 189 3.03 -3.53 27.49
C ALA A 189 1.55 -3.13 27.41
N ALA A 190 1.02 -2.83 26.21
CA ALA A 190 -0.35 -2.38 26.05
C ALA A 190 -1.33 -3.54 26.29
N VAL A 191 -2.24 -3.35 27.25
CA VAL A 191 -3.27 -4.34 27.61
C VAL A 191 -4.60 -4.04 26.92
N LYS A 192 -4.86 -2.76 26.59
CA LYS A 192 -6.11 -2.32 25.96
C LYS A 192 -5.90 -2.09 24.47
N GLU A 193 -6.84 -2.55 23.66
CA GLU A 193 -6.82 -2.42 22.20
C GLU A 193 -6.73 -0.96 21.72
N GLU A 194 -7.43 -0.03 22.37
CA GLU A 194 -7.37 1.40 22.03
C GLU A 194 -5.94 1.95 22.19
N THR A 195 -5.31 1.66 23.33
CA THR A 195 -3.93 2.10 23.61
C THR A 195 -2.92 1.40 22.70
N LEU A 196 -3.17 0.13 22.36
CA LEU A 196 -2.33 -0.62 21.43
C LEU A 196 -2.33 0.05 20.05
N ASN A 197 -3.51 0.39 19.54
CA ASN A 197 -3.66 0.99 18.23
C ASN A 197 -3.02 2.39 18.14
N GLU A 198 -3.20 3.24 19.17
CA GLU A 198 -2.52 4.54 19.25
C GLU A 198 -0.99 4.40 19.20
N ARG A 199 -0.44 3.39 19.90
CA ARG A 199 1.00 3.13 19.91
C ARG A 199 1.49 2.55 18.58
N LEU A 200 0.70 1.72 17.91
CA LEU A 200 1.01 1.21 16.58
C LEU A 200 1.06 2.34 15.55
N GLU A 201 0.11 3.28 15.59
CA GLU A 201 0.14 4.45 14.70
C GLU A 201 1.34 5.36 14.98
N GLN A 202 1.70 5.54 16.25
CA GLN A 202 2.91 6.26 16.62
C GLN A 202 4.18 5.57 16.08
N ALA A 203 4.28 4.24 16.23
CA ALA A 203 5.41 3.46 15.72
C ALA A 203 5.52 3.54 14.19
N LYS A 204 4.39 3.42 13.47
CA LYS A 204 4.34 3.58 12.00
C LYS A 204 4.85 4.95 11.57
N ALA A 205 4.43 6.01 12.26
CA ALA A 205 4.90 7.36 11.96
C ALA A 205 6.43 7.48 12.15
N ARG A 206 7.00 6.83 13.16
CA ARG A 206 8.46 6.79 13.35
C ARG A 206 9.18 5.94 12.31
N CYS A 207 8.60 4.82 11.87
CA CYS A 207 9.13 4.04 10.74
C CYS A 207 9.18 4.90 9.47
N ARG A 208 8.11 5.65 9.17
CA ARG A 208 8.09 6.59 8.04
C ARG A 208 9.17 7.67 8.15
N GLN A 209 9.38 8.21 9.34
CA GLN A 209 10.47 9.15 9.58
C GLN A 209 11.84 8.50 9.31
N ALA A 210 12.08 7.29 9.80
CA ALA A 210 13.32 6.57 9.56
C ALA A 210 13.55 6.27 8.07
N ILE A 211 12.49 5.92 7.33
CA ILE A 211 12.55 5.75 5.87
C ILE A 211 12.99 7.04 5.19
N LEU A 212 12.42 8.19 5.57
CA LEU A 212 12.81 9.48 4.99
C LEU A 212 14.28 9.80 5.27
N VAL A 213 14.75 9.53 6.49
CA VAL A 213 16.17 9.71 6.85
C VAL A 213 17.06 8.80 6.00
N ALA A 214 16.73 7.52 5.86
CA ALA A 214 17.49 6.57 5.04
C ALA A 214 17.50 6.93 3.56
N LEU A 215 16.39 7.43 3.01
CA LEU A 215 16.33 7.89 1.61
C LEU A 215 17.10 9.19 1.36
N SER A 216 17.43 9.93 2.42
CA SER A 216 18.25 11.15 2.35
C SER A 216 19.75 10.91 2.55
N PHE A 217 20.16 9.64 2.67
CA PHE A 217 21.56 9.23 2.69
C PHE A 217 22.29 9.62 1.40
#